data_AF-A0A2D5K875-F1
#
_entry.id   AF-A0A2D5K875-F1
#
_cell.length_a   1.000
_cell.length_b   1.000
_cell.length_c   1.000
_cell.angle_alpha   90.00
_cell.angle_beta   90.00
_cell.angle_gamma   90.00
#
_symmetry.space_group_name_H-M   'P 1'
#
loop_
_entity.id
_entity.type
_entity.pdbx_description
1 polymer ?
#
loop_
_entity_poly.entity_id
_entity_poly.type
_entity_poly.pdbx_seq_one_letter_code
_entity_poly.pdbx_strand_id
1 'polypeptide(L)'
;MTSTNCFKSVFHFQFLLIGLFLIAFSSCEEEDDKVEPASKPNTTAHEAIVLPCNFFETDSVLRNDSLKEVDYIIDCFMQINGDKKVRIEPGVVIEFKQDAGIRVNDNVAFIAEGTEEKPIVFSGTGKGKGYWRGLFFSSQANNSLAHVKVEYAAGKKFTENSPIYEGSIAVATSASLNLSHVEISNGGNLALDFSGGNSSISTSNLTISENEGMAVRVCAYNAHIFDSSSTFVGNAFDYINVIKDYYEIESTVSWKKLEVPYLIDDRVHITDNGFLTIEAGAELLFRESGYLQAAGNLPPYNYALNIMGTSAEPVSLSGYNQVNWGGIYYSFTQENNLIKHAIIEGAKGDIAVGNITNTGAIYMHADPKLTIEDTEFKNLPNCAYYAYTGASTSQPPMPNFSATNLTLTNVAGGEFCWGGKNGQ
;
A
#
# COMPACT_ATOMS: atom_id res chain seq x y z
N MET A 1 4.27 10.49 66.44
CA MET A 1 5.56 11.18 66.44
C MET A 1 5.73 11.83 65.07
N THR A 2 5.71 13.18 65.05
CA THR A 2 6.23 14.12 64.01
C THR A 2 5.85 13.84 62.54
N SER A 3 4.88 14.49 61.87
CA SER A 3 4.63 15.94 61.63
C SER A 3 5.80 16.58 60.83
N THR A 4 5.71 17.37 59.74
CA THR A 4 4.69 18.26 59.15
C THR A 4 5.26 18.90 57.86
N ASN A 5 4.39 19.27 56.90
CA ASN A 5 4.38 20.40 55.92
C ASN A 5 5.68 20.88 55.19
N CYS A 6 5.69 21.05 53.86
CA CYS A 6 5.02 22.06 53.01
C CYS A 6 5.51 23.51 53.25
N PHE A 7 6.15 24.16 52.26
CA PHE A 7 6.07 25.63 52.04
C PHE A 7 6.58 26.08 50.65
N LYS A 8 5.81 26.99 50.02
CA LYS A 8 6.08 27.78 48.80
C LYS A 8 6.81 29.09 49.14
N SER A 9 7.55 29.68 48.18
CA SER A 9 7.71 31.14 47.93
C SER A 9 8.44 31.30 46.58
N VAL A 10 8.01 32.00 45.51
CA VAL A 10 7.51 33.37 45.28
C VAL A 10 8.59 34.46 45.43
N PHE A 11 9.01 34.98 44.24
CA PHE A 11 9.44 36.35 43.86
C PHE A 11 10.69 37.02 44.50
N HIS A 12 11.60 37.59 43.68
CA HIS A 12 11.56 39.00 43.21
C HIS A 12 12.81 39.37 42.38
N PHE A 13 12.58 40.26 41.42
CA PHE A 13 13.50 40.91 40.50
C PHE A 13 14.26 42.05 41.21
N GLN A 14 15.57 42.22 40.98
CA GLN A 14 16.24 43.50 41.26
C GLN A 14 17.49 43.72 40.40
N PHE A 15 17.43 44.80 39.62
CA PHE A 15 18.52 45.48 38.92
C PHE A 15 19.47 46.14 39.93
N LEU A 16 20.79 46.09 39.71
CA LEU A 16 21.68 47.15 40.18
C LEU A 16 22.91 47.31 39.26
N LEU A 17 23.04 48.52 38.72
CA LEU A 17 24.22 49.10 38.09
C LEU A 17 25.33 49.34 39.14
N ILE A 18 26.60 49.38 38.68
CA ILE A 18 27.67 50.37 38.98
C ILE A 18 29.04 49.67 38.94
N GLY A 19 29.99 50.27 38.21
CA GLY A 19 31.42 50.07 38.46
C GLY A 19 32.35 50.29 37.27
N LEU A 20 32.52 51.54 36.85
CA LEU A 20 33.66 51.95 36.00
C LEU A 20 34.97 51.75 36.78
N PHE A 21 35.92 51.01 36.22
CA PHE A 21 37.31 51.02 36.68
C PHE A 21 38.24 51.18 35.47
N LEU A 22 38.81 52.37 35.33
CA LEU A 22 39.87 52.71 34.38
C LEU A 22 41.21 52.39 35.04
N ILE A 23 41.93 51.40 34.51
CA ILE A 23 43.37 51.23 34.74
C ILE A 23 44.02 51.09 33.36
N ALA A 24 44.89 52.05 33.03
CA ALA A 24 45.79 51.98 31.89
C ALA A 24 47.13 51.42 32.36
N PHE A 25 47.58 50.33 31.73
CA PHE A 25 48.99 49.97 31.66
C PHE A 25 49.32 49.50 30.24
N SER A 26 50.50 49.96 29.81
CA SER A 26 51.11 49.87 28.50
C SER A 26 51.92 48.58 28.33
N SER A 27 51.91 48.01 27.12
CA SER A 27 53.09 47.60 26.33
C SER A 27 53.08 46.16 25.78
N CYS A 28 53.41 46.11 24.48
CA CYS A 28 53.96 45.01 23.65
C CYS A 28 53.02 43.95 23.03
N GLU A 29 52.65 44.25 21.77
CA GLU A 29 52.69 43.43 20.54
C GLU A 29 52.50 41.91 20.60
N GLU A 30 51.34 41.46 20.13
CA GLU A 30 51.19 40.26 19.29
C GLU A 30 50.41 40.65 18.01
N GLU A 31 50.91 40.21 16.86
CA GLU A 31 50.31 40.44 15.54
C GLU A 31 48.99 39.65 15.43
N ASP A 32 47.85 40.34 15.53
CA ASP A 32 46.55 39.80 15.17
C ASP A 32 46.41 39.75 13.63
N ASP A 33 46.84 38.63 13.05
CA ASP A 33 46.38 38.22 11.72
C ASP A 33 44.87 37.99 11.79
N LYS A 34 44.11 39.00 11.36
CA LYS A 34 42.67 38.88 11.11
C LYS A 34 42.46 37.88 9.98
N VAL A 35 42.25 36.62 10.34
CA VAL A 35 41.68 35.63 9.42
C VAL A 35 40.25 36.08 9.13
N GLU A 36 40.04 36.70 7.97
CA GLU A 36 38.71 36.84 7.38
C GLU A 36 38.05 35.45 7.34
N PRO A 37 36.77 35.31 7.72
CA PRO A 37 36.07 34.05 7.53
C PRO A 37 36.12 33.72 6.04
N ALA A 38 36.76 32.59 5.70
CA ALA A 38 36.86 32.10 4.34
C ALA A 38 35.48 32.14 3.68
N SER A 39 35.33 33.01 2.68
CA SER A 39 34.19 32.95 1.76
C SER A 39 34.09 31.53 1.24
N LYS A 40 32.91 30.91 1.36
CA LYS A 40 32.62 29.62 0.71
C LYS A 40 33.17 29.67 -0.72
N PRO A 41 33.87 28.62 -1.20
CA PRO A 41 34.32 28.61 -2.58
C PRO A 41 33.09 28.85 -3.46
N ASN A 42 33.19 29.86 -4.32
CA ASN A 42 32.19 30.18 -5.31
C ASN A 42 32.27 29.10 -6.40
N THR A 43 31.80 27.89 -6.09
CA THR A 43 31.64 26.81 -7.07
C THR A 43 30.43 27.16 -7.90
N THR A 44 30.66 27.69 -9.10
CA THR A 44 29.60 27.86 -10.09
C THR A 44 28.97 26.49 -10.34
N ALA A 45 27.75 26.27 -9.85
CA ALA A 45 27.04 25.02 -10.07
C ALA A 45 26.95 24.75 -11.58
N HIS A 46 27.37 23.57 -12.02
CA HIS A 46 27.29 23.23 -13.43
C HIS A 46 25.82 23.06 -13.84
N GLU A 47 25.47 23.50 -15.05
CA GLU A 47 24.10 23.32 -15.56
C GLU A 47 23.75 21.84 -15.74
N ALA A 48 22.49 21.50 -15.46
CA ALA A 48 21.94 20.17 -15.68
C ALA A 48 21.97 19.79 -17.18
N ILE A 49 22.19 18.51 -17.48
CA ILE A 49 22.19 18.01 -18.86
C ILE A 49 20.75 17.69 -19.28
N VAL A 50 20.23 18.38 -20.28
CA VAL A 50 18.95 18.00 -20.89
C VAL A 50 19.14 16.74 -21.73
N LEU A 51 18.47 15.66 -21.35
CA LEU A 51 18.51 14.39 -22.09
C LEU A 51 17.53 14.46 -23.27
N PRO A 52 17.97 14.24 -24.52
CA PRO A 52 17.06 14.13 -25.64
C PRO A 52 16.13 12.92 -25.46
N CYS A 53 14.90 12.99 -25.97
CA CYS A 53 13.88 11.95 -25.76
C CYS A 53 14.26 10.56 -26.27
N ASN A 54 15.25 10.48 -27.15
CA ASN A 54 15.79 9.24 -27.70
C ASN A 54 17.16 8.87 -27.11
N PHE A 55 17.54 9.44 -25.96
CA PHE A 55 18.86 9.21 -25.34
C PHE A 55 19.17 7.72 -25.10
N PHE A 56 18.17 6.95 -24.64
CA PHE A 56 18.32 5.51 -24.37
C PHE A 56 18.15 4.63 -25.62
N GLU A 57 18.75 5.03 -26.74
CA GLU A 57 18.82 4.22 -27.96
C GLU A 57 19.79 3.04 -27.83
N THR A 58 20.70 3.07 -26.87
CA THR A 58 21.64 1.99 -26.51
C THR A 58 21.74 1.81 -25.00
N ASP A 59 22.48 0.79 -24.56
CA ASP A 59 22.90 0.66 -23.17
C ASP A 59 23.51 1.96 -22.66
N SER A 60 23.10 2.37 -21.47
CA SER A 60 23.38 3.70 -20.94
C SER A 60 23.63 3.67 -19.43
N VAL A 61 24.50 4.56 -18.98
CA VAL A 61 24.77 4.77 -17.56
C VAL A 61 24.73 6.26 -17.26
N LEU A 62 23.79 6.68 -16.42
CA LEU A 62 23.74 8.03 -15.87
C LEU A 62 24.56 8.09 -14.59
N ARG A 63 25.40 9.12 -14.46
CA ARG A 63 26.32 9.31 -13.33
C ARG A 63 26.07 10.63 -12.64
N ASN A 64 26.28 10.64 -11.32
CA ASN A 64 26.22 11.85 -10.53
C ASN A 64 27.46 12.72 -10.79
N ASP A 65 27.24 14.03 -10.97
CA ASP A 65 28.24 15.07 -10.88
C ASP A 65 28.01 15.81 -9.57
N SER A 66 28.90 15.60 -8.59
CA SER A 66 28.74 16.19 -7.25
C SER A 66 28.81 17.73 -7.22
N LEU A 67 29.13 18.36 -8.35
CA LEU A 67 29.09 19.82 -8.52
C LEU A 67 27.73 20.32 -9.01
N LYS A 68 26.79 19.42 -9.30
CA LYS A 68 25.42 19.71 -9.73
C LYS A 68 24.43 19.39 -8.63
N GLU A 69 23.46 20.28 -8.46
CA GLU A 69 22.26 19.98 -7.68
C GLU A 69 21.31 19.07 -8.47
N VAL A 70 21.23 19.28 -9.79
CA VAL A 70 20.45 18.48 -10.73
C VAL A 70 21.37 18.00 -11.84
N ASP A 71 21.50 16.69 -11.99
CA ASP A 71 22.39 16.10 -13.00
C ASP A 71 21.76 16.16 -14.40
N TYR A 72 20.48 15.78 -14.48
CA TYR A 72 19.77 15.60 -15.75
C TYR A 72 18.37 16.22 -15.72
N ILE A 73 17.95 16.75 -16.87
CA ILE A 73 16.57 17.19 -17.11
C ILE A 73 15.95 16.34 -18.22
N ILE A 74 14.73 15.87 -18.02
CA ILE A 74 13.91 15.21 -19.04
C ILE A 74 12.67 16.07 -19.30
N ASP A 75 12.45 16.46 -20.55
CA ASP A 75 11.34 17.37 -20.92
C ASP A 75 10.26 16.77 -21.82
N CYS A 76 10.21 15.44 -21.87
CA CYS A 76 9.20 14.69 -22.62
C CYS A 76 8.78 13.42 -21.89
N PHE A 77 7.72 12.78 -22.38
CA PHE A 77 7.38 11.43 -21.98
C PHE A 77 8.26 10.44 -22.75
N MET A 78 9.42 10.16 -22.18
CA MET A 78 10.49 9.35 -22.77
C MET A 78 10.07 7.88 -22.84
N GLN A 79 10.29 7.26 -24.00
CA GLN A 79 10.00 5.85 -24.27
C GLN A 79 11.31 5.09 -24.41
N ILE A 80 11.54 4.09 -23.55
CA ILE A 80 12.72 3.23 -23.62
C ILE A 80 12.26 1.86 -24.11
N ASN A 81 12.68 1.48 -25.31
CA ASN A 81 12.23 0.27 -26.02
C ASN A 81 13.40 -0.65 -26.36
N GLY A 82 13.07 -1.91 -26.64
CA GLY A 82 13.99 -2.94 -27.13
C GLY A 82 14.55 -3.83 -26.02
N ASP A 83 15.80 -4.27 -26.21
CA ASP A 83 16.53 -5.13 -25.29
C ASP A 83 17.82 -4.39 -24.90
N LYS A 84 17.75 -3.63 -23.80
CA LYS A 84 18.77 -2.66 -23.39
C LYS A 84 18.91 -2.62 -21.88
N LYS A 85 20.08 -2.18 -21.41
CA LYS A 85 20.34 -1.92 -20.01
C LYS A 85 20.51 -0.43 -19.74
N VAL A 86 19.65 0.11 -18.88
CA VAL A 86 19.76 1.48 -18.35
C VAL A 86 20.17 1.38 -16.88
N ARG A 87 21.30 2.00 -16.53
CA ARG A 87 21.76 2.10 -15.14
C ARG A 87 21.81 3.54 -14.69
N ILE A 88 21.28 3.82 -13.52
CA ILE A 88 21.39 5.11 -12.84
C ILE A 88 22.23 4.89 -11.59
N GLU A 89 23.38 5.56 -11.50
CA GLU A 89 24.31 5.41 -10.38
C GLU A 89 23.84 6.14 -9.11
N PRO A 90 24.30 5.74 -7.91
CA PRO A 90 23.96 6.40 -6.66
C PRO A 90 24.19 7.92 -6.68
N GLY A 91 23.27 8.64 -6.04
CA GLY A 91 23.31 10.10 -5.90
C GLY A 91 22.82 10.87 -7.12
N VAL A 92 22.44 10.21 -8.22
CA VAL A 92 21.94 10.92 -9.41
C VAL A 92 20.62 11.63 -9.11
N VAL A 93 20.52 12.90 -9.51
CA VAL A 93 19.30 13.70 -9.45
C VAL A 93 18.77 13.98 -10.86
N ILE A 94 17.54 13.56 -11.13
CA ILE A 94 16.85 13.77 -12.42
C ILE A 94 15.59 14.61 -12.18
N GLU A 95 15.49 15.74 -12.87
CA GLU A 95 14.28 16.56 -12.85
C GLU A 95 13.49 16.48 -14.15
N PHE A 96 12.17 16.44 -14.02
CA PHE A 96 11.23 16.35 -15.13
C PHE A 96 10.55 17.71 -15.37
N LYS A 97 10.40 18.13 -16.63
CA LYS A 97 9.48 19.23 -16.96
C LYS A 97 8.02 18.77 -16.81
N GLN A 98 7.10 19.73 -16.85
CA GLN A 98 5.67 19.47 -16.72
C GLN A 98 5.22 18.35 -17.69
N ASP A 99 4.44 17.40 -17.18
CA ASP A 99 3.92 16.21 -17.90
C ASP A 99 4.97 15.23 -18.49
N ALA A 100 6.27 15.49 -18.31
CA ALA A 100 7.34 14.59 -18.71
C ALA A 100 7.39 13.35 -17.80
N GLY A 101 8.08 12.30 -18.24
CA GLY A 101 8.19 11.04 -17.48
C GLY A 101 8.92 9.97 -18.27
N ILE A 102 9.00 8.76 -17.73
CA ILE A 102 9.67 7.63 -18.39
C ILE A 102 8.69 6.46 -18.52
N ARG A 103 8.67 5.83 -19.68
CA ARG A 103 8.07 4.52 -19.90
C ARG A 103 9.15 3.53 -20.33
N VAL A 104 9.25 2.43 -19.59
CA VAL A 104 10.18 1.31 -19.81
C VAL A 104 9.40 0.17 -20.45
N ASN A 105 9.74 -0.21 -21.68
CA ASN A 105 9.02 -1.19 -22.48
C ASN A 105 9.86 -2.45 -22.75
N ASP A 106 9.21 -3.45 -23.35
CA ASP A 106 9.84 -4.65 -23.92
C ASP A 106 10.70 -5.42 -22.91
N ASN A 107 11.99 -5.59 -23.19
CA ASN A 107 12.95 -6.32 -22.35
C ASN A 107 14.02 -5.37 -21.77
N VAL A 108 13.70 -4.08 -21.64
CA VAL A 108 14.63 -3.10 -21.07
C VAL A 108 14.82 -3.37 -19.58
N ALA A 109 16.05 -3.59 -19.15
CA ALA A 109 16.44 -3.65 -17.74
C ALA A 109 16.78 -2.25 -17.23
N PHE A 110 15.89 -1.66 -16.44
CA PHE A 110 16.07 -0.36 -15.81
C PHE A 110 16.49 -0.52 -14.34
N ILE A 111 17.74 -0.17 -14.04
CA ILE A 111 18.38 -0.37 -12.73
C ILE A 111 18.75 1.00 -12.14
N ALA A 112 18.01 1.44 -11.13
CA ALA A 112 18.32 2.65 -10.36
C ALA A 112 18.52 2.26 -8.90
N GLU A 113 19.78 2.05 -8.51
CA GLU A 113 20.14 1.54 -7.20
C GLU A 113 21.09 2.54 -6.52
N GLY A 114 20.52 3.37 -5.66
CA GLY A 114 21.24 4.30 -4.80
C GLY A 114 21.75 3.63 -3.53
N THR A 115 22.20 4.45 -2.58
CA THR A 115 22.50 4.02 -1.20
C THR A 115 21.77 4.92 -0.21
N GLU A 116 21.76 4.55 1.08
CA GLU A 116 21.19 5.39 2.14
C GLU A 116 21.82 6.79 2.17
N GLU A 117 23.13 6.90 1.97
CA GLU A 117 23.86 8.17 1.96
C GLU A 117 23.73 8.92 0.63
N LYS A 118 23.43 8.20 -0.46
CA LYS A 118 23.37 8.73 -1.83
C LYS A 118 22.14 8.17 -2.54
N PRO A 119 20.93 8.54 -2.11
CA PRO A 119 19.72 8.11 -2.79
C PRO A 119 19.68 8.69 -4.20
N ILE A 120 19.01 7.99 -5.11
CA ILE A 120 18.68 8.52 -6.44
C ILE A 120 17.37 9.29 -6.32
N VAL A 121 17.30 10.47 -6.94
CA VAL A 121 16.12 11.35 -6.85
C VAL A 121 15.50 11.57 -8.22
N PHE A 122 14.22 11.26 -8.36
CA PHE A 122 13.36 11.62 -9.48
C PHE A 122 12.35 12.68 -9.00
N SER A 123 12.46 13.91 -9.50
CA SER A 123 11.64 15.05 -9.01
C SER A 123 11.15 15.94 -10.17
N GLY A 124 10.22 16.86 -9.91
CA GLY A 124 9.79 17.85 -10.89
C GLY A 124 10.68 19.09 -10.90
N THR A 125 10.91 19.71 -12.06
CA THR A 125 11.50 21.07 -12.14
C THR A 125 10.62 22.12 -11.45
N GLY A 126 9.32 21.86 -11.35
CA GLY A 126 8.40 22.55 -10.45
C GLY A 126 8.05 21.66 -9.25
N LYS A 127 7.95 22.27 -8.07
CA LYS A 127 7.67 21.58 -6.80
C LYS A 127 6.17 21.62 -6.42
N GLY A 128 5.29 21.60 -7.42
CA GLY A 128 3.86 21.44 -7.23
C GLY A 128 3.48 19.96 -7.23
N LYS A 129 2.51 19.55 -6.41
CA LYS A 129 2.04 18.15 -6.44
C LYS A 129 1.46 17.83 -7.81
N GLY A 130 1.83 16.69 -8.40
CA GLY A 130 1.37 16.35 -9.74
C GLY A 130 2.05 17.12 -10.86
N TYR A 131 3.29 17.58 -10.68
CA TYR A 131 3.97 18.39 -11.69
C TYR A 131 4.39 17.59 -12.92
N TRP A 132 4.92 16.39 -12.72
CA TRP A 132 5.37 15.51 -13.79
C TRP A 132 4.63 14.17 -13.74
N ARG A 133 4.74 13.39 -14.82
CA ARG A 133 3.90 12.22 -15.04
C ARG A 133 4.20 11.07 -14.07
N GLY A 134 5.47 10.68 -13.97
CA GLY A 134 5.92 9.52 -13.20
C GLY A 134 6.73 8.52 -14.03
N LEU A 135 6.93 7.33 -13.46
CA LEU A 135 7.64 6.19 -14.06
C LEU A 135 6.66 5.07 -14.38
N PHE A 136 6.71 4.53 -15.60
CA PHE A 136 5.82 3.44 -16.01
C PHE A 136 6.61 2.26 -16.55
N PHE A 137 6.38 1.09 -15.95
CA PHE A 137 7.04 -0.16 -16.32
C PHE A 137 6.05 -1.07 -17.05
N SER A 138 6.31 -1.29 -18.33
CA SER A 138 5.71 -2.39 -19.12
C SER A 138 6.76 -3.39 -19.62
N SER A 139 7.97 -3.34 -19.03
CA SER A 139 9.07 -4.26 -19.32
C SER A 139 8.99 -5.52 -18.46
N GLN A 140 9.33 -6.67 -19.05
CA GLN A 140 9.37 -7.97 -18.37
C GLN A 140 10.76 -8.32 -17.81
N ALA A 141 11.78 -7.54 -18.16
CA ALA A 141 13.13 -7.73 -17.64
C ALA A 141 13.21 -7.37 -16.14
N ASN A 142 14.32 -7.72 -15.50
CA ASN A 142 14.56 -7.39 -14.10
C ASN A 142 14.77 -5.87 -13.94
N ASN A 143 13.71 -5.14 -13.60
CA ASN A 143 13.77 -3.73 -13.23
C ASN A 143 13.92 -3.60 -11.70
N SER A 144 14.67 -2.60 -11.26
CA SER A 144 15.01 -2.41 -9.85
C SER A 144 15.10 -0.93 -9.51
N LEU A 145 14.38 -0.51 -8.47
CA LEU A 145 14.54 0.79 -7.80
C LEU A 145 14.91 0.53 -6.34
N ALA A 146 16.12 0.90 -5.94
CA ALA A 146 16.61 0.76 -4.58
C ALA A 146 17.18 2.07 -4.04
N HIS A 147 16.80 2.49 -2.82
CA HIS A 147 17.19 3.80 -2.25
C HIS A 147 16.86 4.96 -3.20
N VAL A 148 15.58 5.02 -3.60
CA VAL A 148 15.07 5.98 -4.58
C VAL A 148 14.03 6.88 -3.93
N LYS A 149 14.07 8.17 -4.28
CA LYS A 149 13.02 9.14 -3.98
C LYS A 149 12.27 9.53 -5.24
N VAL A 150 10.96 9.48 -5.22
CA VAL A 150 10.07 9.94 -6.30
C VAL A 150 9.16 11.02 -5.75
N GLU A 151 9.36 12.26 -6.18
CA GLU A 151 8.69 13.43 -5.61
C GLU A 151 7.90 14.20 -6.67
N TYR A 152 6.77 14.77 -6.30
CA TYR A 152 5.98 15.69 -7.16
C TYR A 152 5.47 15.05 -8.47
N ALA A 153 5.38 13.72 -8.52
CA ALA A 153 4.93 12.96 -9.68
C ALA A 153 3.39 12.82 -9.72
N ALA A 154 2.88 11.88 -10.52
CA ALA A 154 1.46 11.56 -10.65
C ALA A 154 0.59 12.68 -11.26
N GLY A 155 1.17 13.56 -12.08
CA GLY A 155 0.44 14.67 -12.73
C GLY A 155 -0.47 14.26 -13.89
N LYS A 156 -0.21 13.10 -14.49
CA LYS A 156 -0.93 12.65 -15.69
C LYS A 156 -0.92 11.13 -15.81
N LYS A 157 -1.98 10.56 -16.37
CA LYS A 157 -2.10 9.11 -16.64
C LYS A 157 -1.05 8.67 -17.68
N PHE A 158 -0.54 7.45 -17.59
CA PHE A 158 0.37 6.88 -18.59
C PHE A 158 -0.37 6.34 -19.81
N THR A 159 -1.59 5.85 -19.63
CA THR A 159 -2.48 5.40 -20.70
C THR A 159 -3.84 6.08 -20.61
N GLU A 160 -4.39 6.46 -21.77
CA GLU A 160 -5.69 7.16 -21.87
C GLU A 160 -6.87 6.19 -22.02
N ASN A 161 -6.60 4.93 -22.39
CA ASN A 161 -7.60 3.89 -22.64
C ASN A 161 -7.36 2.70 -21.72
N SER A 162 -8.40 1.89 -21.52
CA SER A 162 -8.33 0.67 -20.71
C SER A 162 -7.28 -0.34 -21.23
N PRO A 163 -6.41 -0.90 -20.37
CA PRO A 163 -6.26 -0.58 -18.94
C PRO A 163 -5.60 0.79 -18.72
N ILE A 164 -6.18 1.55 -17.78
CA ILE A 164 -5.67 2.87 -17.38
C ILE A 164 -4.59 2.68 -16.31
N TYR A 165 -3.38 3.14 -16.61
CA TYR A 165 -2.25 3.20 -15.67
C TYR A 165 -1.97 4.64 -15.30
N GLU A 166 -1.78 4.91 -14.01
CA GLU A 166 -1.52 6.26 -13.48
C GLU A 166 -0.63 6.24 -12.24
N GLY A 167 -0.35 7.41 -11.68
CA GLY A 167 0.39 7.55 -10.43
C GLY A 167 1.89 7.82 -10.59
N SER A 168 2.60 7.89 -9.47
CA SER A 168 4.03 8.20 -9.44
C SER A 168 4.85 7.06 -10.06
N ILE A 169 4.49 5.81 -9.74
CA ILE A 169 5.03 4.61 -10.37
C ILE A 169 3.87 3.69 -10.75
N ALA A 170 3.85 3.23 -12.00
CA ALA A 170 2.88 2.24 -12.48
C ALA A 170 3.57 1.00 -13.06
N VAL A 171 2.93 -0.16 -12.90
CA VAL A 171 3.39 -1.45 -13.44
C VAL A 171 2.28 -2.08 -14.27
N ALA A 172 2.56 -2.35 -15.55
CA ALA A 172 1.62 -2.96 -16.47
C ALA A 172 1.47 -4.46 -16.26
N THR A 173 0.44 -5.04 -16.88
CA THR A 173 0.25 -6.49 -16.97
C THR A 173 1.53 -7.20 -17.41
N SER A 174 1.92 -8.25 -16.70
CA SER A 174 3.10 -9.08 -16.96
C SER A 174 4.46 -8.37 -16.88
N ALA A 175 4.52 -7.13 -16.41
CA ALA A 175 5.79 -6.43 -16.18
C ALA A 175 6.45 -6.86 -14.87
N SER A 176 7.74 -6.58 -14.73
CA SER A 176 8.53 -6.91 -13.54
C SER A 176 9.16 -5.67 -12.92
N LEU A 177 9.06 -5.53 -11.60
CA LEU A 177 9.67 -4.42 -10.85
C LEU A 177 9.97 -4.80 -9.40
N ASN A 178 11.20 -4.55 -8.95
CA ASN A 178 11.59 -4.67 -7.56
C ASN A 178 11.77 -3.29 -6.94
N LEU A 179 11.18 -3.08 -5.76
CA LEU A 179 11.27 -1.84 -4.99
C LEU A 179 11.86 -2.12 -3.61
N SER A 180 12.91 -1.39 -3.24
CA SER A 180 13.48 -1.47 -1.88
C SER A 180 13.92 -0.10 -1.38
N HIS A 181 13.49 0.31 -0.19
CA HIS A 181 13.86 1.62 0.37
C HIS A 181 13.45 2.75 -0.58
N VAL A 182 12.19 2.74 -1.02
CA VAL A 182 11.65 3.74 -1.95
C VAL A 182 10.73 4.69 -1.21
N GLU A 183 11.00 5.98 -1.35
CA GLU A 183 10.16 7.07 -0.83
C GLU A 183 9.36 7.67 -2.00
N ILE A 184 8.03 7.75 -1.86
CA ILE A 184 7.17 8.44 -2.82
C ILE A 184 6.35 9.48 -2.08
N SER A 185 6.57 10.74 -2.44
CA SER A 185 5.93 11.85 -1.73
C SER A 185 5.46 12.98 -2.65
N ASN A 186 4.53 13.77 -2.12
CA ASN A 186 4.04 14.98 -2.77
C ASN A 186 3.46 14.74 -4.18
N GLY A 187 2.97 13.53 -4.48
CA GLY A 187 2.30 13.22 -5.74
C GLY A 187 0.93 13.87 -5.85
N GLY A 188 0.49 14.18 -7.06
CA GLY A 188 -0.82 14.81 -7.33
C GLY A 188 -2.01 13.85 -7.35
N ASN A 189 -1.77 12.54 -7.21
CA ASN A 189 -2.82 11.51 -7.21
C ASN A 189 -2.27 10.22 -6.55
N LEU A 190 -2.51 9.05 -7.17
CA LEU A 190 -2.02 7.74 -6.76
C LEU A 190 -0.49 7.68 -6.69
N ALA A 191 0.07 7.07 -5.64
CA ALA A 191 1.52 6.85 -5.58
C ALA A 191 1.95 5.61 -6.38
N LEU A 192 1.36 4.44 -6.09
CA LEU A 192 1.70 3.16 -6.72
C LEU A 192 0.51 2.50 -7.41
N ASP A 193 0.60 2.31 -8.73
CA ASP A 193 -0.38 1.57 -9.53
C ASP A 193 0.15 0.20 -9.93
N PHE A 194 -0.22 -0.80 -9.14
CA PHE A 194 0.08 -2.22 -9.35
C PHE A 194 -1.17 -2.99 -9.77
N SER A 195 -2.04 -2.33 -10.54
CA SER A 195 -3.24 -2.94 -11.14
C SER A 195 -2.94 -3.92 -12.28
N GLY A 196 -1.72 -3.92 -12.83
CA GLY A 196 -1.29 -4.83 -13.87
C GLY A 196 -1.33 -6.30 -13.41
N GLY A 197 -2.22 -7.11 -13.99
CA GLY A 197 -2.29 -8.53 -13.69
C GLY A 197 -1.05 -9.33 -14.11
N ASN A 198 -0.82 -10.47 -13.47
CA ASN A 198 0.32 -11.36 -13.77
C ASN A 198 1.70 -10.67 -13.74
N SER A 199 1.83 -9.51 -13.10
CA SER A 199 3.10 -8.81 -12.91
C SER A 199 3.95 -9.51 -11.85
N SER A 200 5.28 -9.39 -11.96
CA SER A 200 6.21 -9.84 -10.91
C SER A 200 6.72 -8.62 -10.14
N ILE A 201 6.14 -8.36 -8.97
CA ILE A 201 6.49 -7.20 -8.15
C ILE A 201 7.00 -7.68 -6.79
N SER A 202 8.08 -7.08 -6.31
CA SER A 202 8.52 -7.24 -4.93
C SER A 202 8.72 -5.88 -4.27
N THR A 203 8.36 -5.75 -2.99
CA THR A 203 8.50 -4.51 -2.24
C THR A 203 9.11 -4.73 -0.87
N SER A 204 9.90 -3.77 -0.40
CA SER A 204 10.41 -3.71 0.98
C SER A 204 10.73 -2.26 1.35
N ASN A 205 10.51 -1.89 2.61
CA ASN A 205 10.84 -0.57 3.14
C ASN A 205 10.30 0.60 2.29
N LEU A 206 9.00 0.58 1.96
CA LEU A 206 8.38 1.69 1.25
C LEU A 206 7.95 2.80 2.22
N THR A 207 8.13 4.05 1.83
CA THR A 207 7.56 5.21 2.53
C THR A 207 6.70 6.00 1.57
N ILE A 208 5.38 5.90 1.71
CA ILE A 208 4.41 6.51 0.80
C ILE A 208 3.57 7.52 1.58
N SER A 209 3.80 8.82 1.36
CA SER A 209 3.21 9.89 2.18
C SER A 209 2.94 11.16 1.38
N GLU A 210 2.08 12.04 1.91
CA GLU A 210 1.82 13.38 1.36
C GLU A 210 1.29 13.41 -0.09
N ASN A 211 0.78 12.29 -0.62
CA ASN A 211 0.16 12.24 -1.95
C ASN A 211 -1.30 12.72 -1.89
N GLU A 212 -1.77 13.47 -2.89
CA GLU A 212 -3.16 13.97 -2.95
C GLU A 212 -4.20 12.87 -3.24
N GLY A 213 -3.75 11.66 -3.61
CA GLY A 213 -4.59 10.51 -3.82
C GLY A 213 -4.34 9.38 -2.81
N MET A 214 -4.60 8.18 -3.27
CA MET A 214 -4.37 6.93 -2.53
C MET A 214 -2.91 6.51 -2.56
N ALA A 215 -2.46 5.82 -1.51
CA ALA A 215 -1.11 5.26 -1.47
C ALA A 215 -0.90 4.20 -2.55
N VAL A 216 -1.79 3.20 -2.61
CA VAL A 216 -1.62 2.03 -3.47
C VAL A 216 -2.95 1.62 -4.11
N ARG A 217 -2.88 1.27 -5.39
CA ARG A 217 -3.85 0.47 -6.13
C ARG A 217 -3.20 -0.85 -6.51
N VAL A 218 -3.82 -1.98 -6.21
CA VAL A 218 -3.24 -3.31 -6.42
C VAL A 218 -4.31 -4.34 -6.76
N CYS A 219 -3.97 -5.36 -7.55
CA CYS A 219 -4.85 -6.52 -7.72
C CYS A 219 -4.84 -7.45 -6.50
N ALA A 220 -5.83 -8.34 -6.39
CA ALA A 220 -5.99 -9.21 -5.22
C ALA A 220 -4.75 -10.08 -4.95
N TYR A 221 -4.16 -10.67 -6.00
CA TYR A 221 -2.94 -11.47 -5.86
C TYR A 221 -1.78 -10.64 -5.30
N ASN A 222 -1.51 -9.45 -5.84
CA ASN A 222 -0.33 -8.66 -5.48
C ASN A 222 -0.43 -7.98 -4.09
N ALA A 223 -1.57 -8.00 -3.41
CA ALA A 223 -1.70 -7.38 -2.09
C ALA A 223 -0.78 -8.00 -1.00
N HIS A 224 -0.27 -9.22 -1.24
CA HIS A 224 0.65 -9.93 -0.34
C HIS A 224 2.07 -9.35 -0.30
N ILE A 225 2.44 -8.49 -1.26
CA ILE A 225 3.82 -7.97 -1.38
C ILE A 225 4.16 -6.93 -0.31
N PHE A 226 3.14 -6.38 0.36
CA PHE A 226 3.30 -5.35 1.39
C PHE A 226 3.46 -5.96 2.79
N ASP A 227 4.29 -5.33 3.61
CA ASP A 227 4.52 -5.75 4.99
C ASP A 227 4.84 -4.56 5.91
N SER A 228 5.08 -4.88 7.18
CA SER A 228 5.33 -3.91 8.25
C SER A 228 6.67 -3.18 8.15
N SER A 229 7.52 -3.49 7.17
CA SER A 229 8.68 -2.64 6.85
C SER A 229 8.27 -1.35 6.15
N SER A 230 7.04 -1.29 5.62
CA SER A 230 6.54 -0.18 4.81
C SER A 230 5.48 0.64 5.54
N THR A 231 5.41 1.93 5.24
CA THR A 231 4.39 2.85 5.76
C THR A 231 3.69 3.58 4.61
N PHE A 232 2.38 3.77 4.78
CA PHE A 232 1.45 4.29 3.77
C PHE A 232 0.57 5.41 4.33
N VAL A 233 1.06 6.11 5.36
CA VAL A 233 0.31 7.12 6.12
C VAL A 233 0.61 8.55 5.66
N GLY A 234 -0.36 9.44 5.81
CA GLY A 234 -0.22 10.86 5.49
C GLY A 234 -0.59 11.20 4.03
N ASN A 235 -1.21 10.28 3.31
CA ASN A 235 -1.83 10.52 2.01
C ASN A 235 -3.26 11.03 2.19
N ALA A 236 -3.90 11.51 1.11
CA ALA A 236 -5.33 11.85 1.18
C ALA A 236 -6.18 10.61 1.53
N PHE A 237 -5.73 9.43 1.11
CA PHE A 237 -6.35 8.15 1.41
C PHE A 237 -5.30 7.10 1.82
N ASP A 238 -5.27 6.80 3.11
CA ASP A 238 -4.35 5.86 3.74
C ASP A 238 -4.96 4.44 3.79
N TYR A 239 -4.91 3.75 2.65
CA TYR A 239 -5.28 2.34 2.53
C TYR A 239 -4.59 1.68 1.32
N ILE A 240 -4.50 0.35 1.34
CA ILE A 240 -4.12 -0.46 0.18
C ILE A 240 -5.39 -0.83 -0.58
N ASN A 241 -5.62 -0.22 -1.75
CA ASN A 241 -6.84 -0.49 -2.50
C ASN A 241 -6.71 -1.73 -3.39
N VAL A 242 -7.45 -2.78 -3.02
CA VAL A 242 -7.58 -4.01 -3.78
C VAL A 242 -8.72 -3.87 -4.79
N ILE A 243 -8.38 -3.82 -6.06
CA ILE A 243 -9.32 -3.52 -7.15
C ILE A 243 -10.08 -4.75 -7.64
N LYS A 244 -11.15 -4.49 -8.39
CA LYS A 244 -11.98 -5.52 -9.04
C LYS A 244 -11.31 -6.25 -10.21
N ASP A 245 -10.32 -5.65 -10.86
CA ASP A 245 -9.65 -6.27 -11.99
C ASP A 245 -8.55 -7.20 -11.49
N TYR A 246 -8.39 -8.37 -12.12
CA TYR A 246 -7.50 -9.43 -11.65
C TYR A 246 -7.77 -9.81 -10.18
N TYR A 247 -9.05 -10.04 -9.88
CA TYR A 247 -9.56 -10.34 -8.55
C TYR A 247 -9.21 -11.74 -8.02
N GLU A 248 -8.57 -12.58 -8.85
CA GLU A 248 -8.32 -13.99 -8.56
C GLU A 248 -6.99 -14.20 -7.81
N ILE A 249 -7.00 -15.17 -6.89
CA ILE A 249 -5.84 -15.69 -6.19
C ILE A 249 -5.77 -17.18 -6.49
N GLU A 250 -4.74 -17.57 -7.25
CA GLU A 250 -4.51 -18.94 -7.74
C GLU A 250 -3.18 -19.52 -7.20
N SER A 251 -2.70 -18.97 -6.09
CA SER A 251 -1.46 -19.39 -5.43
C SER A 251 -1.55 -19.13 -3.92
N THR A 252 -0.59 -19.69 -3.17
CA THR A 252 -0.47 -19.46 -1.73
C THR A 252 0.08 -18.06 -1.45
N VAL A 253 -0.70 -17.25 -0.74
CA VAL A 253 -0.34 -15.89 -0.33
C VAL A 253 -0.87 -15.57 1.07
N SER A 254 -0.20 -14.63 1.75
CA SER A 254 -0.66 -14.10 3.03
C SER A 254 -0.81 -12.58 2.96
N TRP A 255 -1.91 -12.05 3.48
CA TRP A 255 -2.07 -10.62 3.71
C TRP A 255 -1.74 -10.31 5.17
N LYS A 256 -0.75 -9.47 5.36
CA LYS A 256 -0.15 -9.18 6.65
C LYS A 256 -0.86 -8.02 7.32
N LYS A 257 -0.67 -7.87 8.64
CA LYS A 257 -1.01 -6.62 9.31
C LYS A 257 -0.17 -5.47 8.76
N LEU A 258 -0.84 -4.38 8.41
CA LEU A 258 -0.24 -3.11 8.00
C LEU A 258 -0.73 -1.99 8.94
N GLU A 259 -0.09 -0.82 8.87
CA GLU A 259 -0.52 0.38 9.60
C GLU A 259 -1.81 1.00 9.02
N VAL A 260 -2.21 0.56 7.81
CA VAL A 260 -3.39 1.01 7.08
C VAL A 260 -4.24 -0.20 6.65
N PRO A 261 -5.56 -0.06 6.48
CA PRO A 261 -6.40 -1.17 6.06
C PRO A 261 -6.22 -1.52 4.58
N TYR A 262 -6.59 -2.73 4.23
CA TYR A 262 -6.89 -3.11 2.84
C TYR A 262 -8.32 -2.66 2.50
N LEU A 263 -8.51 -1.90 1.42
CA LEU A 263 -9.83 -1.51 0.91
C LEU A 263 -10.19 -2.32 -0.32
N ILE A 264 -11.16 -3.22 -0.20
CA ILE A 264 -11.63 -4.11 -1.25
C ILE A 264 -12.79 -3.45 -1.99
N ASP A 265 -12.61 -3.22 -3.29
CA ASP A 265 -13.63 -2.55 -4.12
C ASP A 265 -14.82 -3.46 -4.47
N ASP A 266 -14.56 -4.75 -4.70
CA ASP A 266 -15.52 -5.71 -5.23
C ASP A 266 -15.14 -7.13 -4.80
N ARG A 267 -14.95 -8.05 -5.74
CA ARG A 267 -14.65 -9.46 -5.48
C ARG A 267 -13.16 -9.68 -5.15
N VAL A 268 -12.90 -10.58 -4.23
CA VAL A 268 -11.62 -11.31 -4.11
C VAL A 268 -11.94 -12.80 -4.18
N HIS A 269 -11.43 -13.49 -5.20
CA HIS A 269 -11.78 -14.88 -5.48
C HIS A 269 -10.57 -15.81 -5.30
N ILE A 270 -10.61 -16.62 -4.27
CA ILE A 270 -9.64 -17.68 -4.03
C ILE A 270 -10.13 -18.94 -4.77
N THR A 271 -9.39 -19.36 -5.79
CA THR A 271 -9.73 -20.46 -6.69
C THR A 271 -8.47 -21.20 -7.17
N ASP A 272 -8.63 -22.35 -7.82
CA ASP A 272 -7.60 -22.99 -8.66
C ASP A 272 -6.17 -23.06 -8.07
N ASN A 273 -6.03 -23.67 -6.88
CA ASN A 273 -4.80 -23.75 -6.06
C ASN A 273 -4.44 -22.45 -5.31
N GLY A 274 -5.41 -21.56 -5.15
CA GLY A 274 -5.33 -20.39 -4.30
C GLY A 274 -5.46 -20.72 -2.82
N PHE A 275 -4.53 -20.22 -2.02
CA PHE A 275 -4.60 -20.31 -0.56
C PHE A 275 -4.32 -18.93 0.02
N LEU A 276 -5.36 -18.27 0.52
CA LEU A 276 -5.23 -16.96 1.15
C LEU A 276 -5.27 -17.10 2.67
N THR A 277 -4.26 -16.58 3.34
CA THR A 277 -4.30 -16.35 4.79
C THR A 277 -4.34 -14.86 5.08
N ILE A 278 -5.37 -14.41 5.78
CA ILE A 278 -5.40 -13.07 6.39
C ILE A 278 -4.80 -13.20 7.79
N GLU A 279 -3.63 -12.59 8.00
CA GLU A 279 -2.86 -12.74 9.24
C GLU A 279 -3.38 -11.85 10.37
N ALA A 280 -2.99 -12.20 11.60
CA ALA A 280 -3.46 -11.54 12.82
C ALA A 280 -3.27 -10.02 12.79
N GLY A 281 -4.30 -9.30 13.23
CA GLY A 281 -4.31 -7.84 13.27
C GLY A 281 -4.51 -7.13 11.94
N ALA A 282 -4.65 -7.85 10.81
CA ALA A 282 -5.01 -7.22 9.55
C ALA A 282 -6.43 -6.62 9.60
N GLU A 283 -6.61 -5.48 8.93
CA GLU A 283 -7.89 -4.79 8.81
C GLU A 283 -8.31 -4.75 7.34
N LEU A 284 -9.50 -5.28 7.05
CA LEU A 284 -10.12 -5.30 5.73
C LEU A 284 -11.39 -4.43 5.77
N LEU A 285 -11.40 -3.42 4.92
CA LEU A 285 -12.55 -2.57 4.64
C LEU A 285 -13.15 -2.95 3.28
N PHE A 286 -14.47 -3.02 3.20
CA PHE A 286 -15.17 -3.40 1.99
C PHE A 286 -16.05 -2.26 1.49
N ARG A 287 -16.01 -1.98 0.18
CA ARG A 287 -17.07 -1.18 -0.45
C ARG A 287 -18.38 -1.97 -0.45
N GLU A 288 -19.48 -1.32 -0.85
CA GLU A 288 -20.80 -1.94 -0.88
C GLU A 288 -20.84 -3.24 -1.71
N SER A 289 -20.13 -3.27 -2.85
CA SER A 289 -19.99 -4.46 -3.69
C SER A 289 -18.88 -5.41 -3.23
N GLY A 290 -18.14 -5.08 -2.16
CA GLY A 290 -16.99 -5.83 -1.69
C GLY A 290 -17.38 -7.17 -1.06
N TYR A 291 -16.71 -8.27 -1.42
CA TYR A 291 -16.85 -9.58 -0.78
C TYR A 291 -15.65 -10.51 -1.00
N LEU A 292 -15.49 -11.48 -0.10
CA LEU A 292 -14.52 -12.57 -0.25
C LEU A 292 -15.21 -13.83 -0.78
N GLN A 293 -14.56 -14.56 -1.67
CA GLN A 293 -15.08 -15.80 -2.22
C GLN A 293 -14.02 -16.89 -2.25
N ALA A 294 -14.19 -17.92 -1.42
CA ALA A 294 -13.46 -19.18 -1.51
C ALA A 294 -14.31 -20.20 -2.28
N ALA A 295 -14.05 -20.31 -3.58
CA ALA A 295 -14.84 -21.15 -4.47
C ALA A 295 -14.00 -21.67 -5.64
N GLY A 296 -14.20 -22.92 -6.02
CA GLY A 296 -13.46 -23.53 -7.13
C GLY A 296 -14.29 -23.50 -8.40
N ASN A 297 -13.62 -23.32 -9.53
CA ASN A 297 -14.28 -23.35 -10.83
C ASN A 297 -14.58 -24.80 -11.28
N LEU A 298 -13.66 -25.73 -11.02
CA LEU A 298 -13.77 -27.14 -11.43
C LEU A 298 -13.21 -28.11 -10.37
N PRO A 299 -13.76 -29.33 -10.26
CA PRO A 299 -13.18 -30.38 -9.44
C PRO A 299 -11.88 -30.96 -10.07
N PRO A 300 -10.93 -31.49 -9.26
CA PRO A 300 -10.92 -31.49 -7.80
C PRO A 300 -10.72 -30.06 -7.32
N TYR A 301 -11.62 -29.59 -6.45
CA TYR A 301 -11.40 -28.25 -5.93
C TYR A 301 -10.18 -28.31 -5.00
N ASN A 302 -9.37 -27.26 -5.04
CA ASN A 302 -8.18 -27.10 -4.22
C ASN A 302 -7.99 -25.61 -3.94
N TYR A 303 -8.56 -25.13 -2.85
CA TYR A 303 -8.40 -23.75 -2.39
C TYR A 303 -8.70 -23.65 -0.89
N ALA A 304 -8.20 -22.60 -0.25
CA ALA A 304 -8.63 -22.26 1.11
C ALA A 304 -8.57 -20.76 1.39
N LEU A 305 -9.52 -20.28 2.19
CA LEU A 305 -9.47 -18.96 2.81
C LEU A 305 -9.42 -19.11 4.33
N ASN A 306 -8.33 -18.63 4.90
CA ASN A 306 -8.08 -18.62 6.33
C ASN A 306 -8.03 -17.18 6.85
N ILE A 307 -8.77 -16.92 7.93
CA ILE A 307 -8.78 -15.64 8.65
C ILE A 307 -8.25 -15.92 10.04
N MET A 308 -7.00 -15.53 10.31
CA MET A 308 -6.19 -16.08 11.39
C MET A 308 -5.78 -15.00 12.40
N GLY A 309 -6.75 -14.51 13.16
CA GLY A 309 -6.52 -13.57 14.26
C GLY A 309 -5.93 -14.23 15.51
N THR A 310 -5.61 -13.38 16.49
CA THR A 310 -5.38 -13.78 17.88
C THR A 310 -6.27 -12.98 18.82
N SER A 311 -6.39 -13.40 20.08
CA SER A 311 -7.13 -12.62 21.09
C SER A 311 -6.54 -11.22 21.34
N ALA A 312 -5.24 -11.04 21.09
CA ALA A 312 -4.57 -9.74 21.21
C ALA A 312 -4.68 -8.90 19.93
N GLU A 313 -4.71 -9.56 18.77
CA GLU A 313 -4.72 -8.96 17.45
C GLU A 313 -5.77 -9.66 16.58
N PRO A 314 -7.07 -9.37 16.78
CA PRO A 314 -8.11 -9.96 15.95
C PRO A 314 -8.01 -9.44 14.51
N VAL A 315 -8.47 -10.23 13.54
CA VAL A 315 -8.67 -9.73 12.17
C VAL A 315 -9.99 -8.99 12.11
N SER A 316 -10.00 -7.77 11.58
CA SER A 316 -11.23 -6.97 11.42
C SER A 316 -11.71 -6.97 9.98
N LEU A 317 -13.00 -7.25 9.78
CA LEU A 317 -13.67 -7.19 8.49
C LEU A 317 -14.91 -6.31 8.63
N SER A 318 -14.95 -5.16 7.96
CA SER A 318 -16.07 -4.22 8.05
C SER A 318 -16.29 -3.40 6.78
N GLY A 319 -17.44 -2.75 6.67
CA GLY A 319 -17.71 -1.86 5.54
C GLY A 319 -16.98 -0.52 5.64
N TYR A 320 -16.40 -0.07 4.53
CA TYR A 320 -15.81 1.27 4.40
C TYR A 320 -16.89 2.34 4.58
N ASN A 321 -16.66 3.31 5.46
CA ASN A 321 -17.65 4.32 5.83
C ASN A 321 -18.98 3.74 6.35
N GLN A 322 -18.92 2.61 7.06
CA GLN A 322 -20.09 1.96 7.66
C GLN A 322 -21.16 1.52 6.66
N VAL A 323 -20.78 1.31 5.38
CA VAL A 323 -21.67 0.69 4.41
C VAL A 323 -21.89 -0.78 4.75
N ASN A 324 -23.02 -1.33 4.32
CA ASN A 324 -23.19 -2.77 4.28
C ASN A 324 -22.34 -3.34 3.13
N TRP A 325 -21.73 -4.51 3.34
CA TRP A 325 -20.91 -5.18 2.33
C TRP A 325 -21.38 -6.64 2.12
N GLY A 326 -20.81 -7.32 1.11
CA GLY A 326 -21.33 -8.59 0.64
C GLY A 326 -21.13 -9.78 1.58
N GLY A 327 -20.06 -9.83 2.38
CA GLY A 327 -19.76 -10.95 3.27
C GLY A 327 -18.74 -11.94 2.69
N ILE A 328 -18.75 -13.17 3.20
CA ILE A 328 -17.79 -14.22 2.85
C ILE A 328 -18.53 -15.41 2.24
N TYR A 329 -18.18 -15.77 1.03
CA TYR A 329 -18.69 -16.94 0.33
C TYR A 329 -17.72 -18.12 0.49
N TYR A 330 -18.19 -19.23 1.03
CA TYR A 330 -17.50 -20.53 0.99
C TYR A 330 -18.35 -21.53 0.20
N SER A 331 -17.77 -22.16 -0.83
CA SER A 331 -18.38 -23.34 -1.46
C SER A 331 -17.57 -24.61 -1.25
N PHE A 332 -18.22 -25.75 -1.52
CA PHE A 332 -17.65 -27.08 -1.74
C PHE A 332 -16.76 -27.63 -0.62
N THR A 333 -16.82 -28.94 -0.40
CA THR A 333 -15.97 -29.57 0.60
C THR A 333 -14.49 -29.46 0.19
N GLN A 334 -13.72 -28.67 0.94
CA GLN A 334 -12.32 -28.36 0.67
C GLN A 334 -11.49 -28.37 1.94
N GLU A 335 -10.20 -28.70 1.83
CA GLU A 335 -9.41 -28.82 3.05
C GLU A 335 -9.13 -27.45 3.69
N ASN A 336 -9.50 -27.34 4.97
CA ASN A 336 -8.89 -26.44 5.95
C ASN A 336 -9.25 -24.94 5.83
N ASN A 337 -10.50 -24.58 5.53
CA ASN A 337 -10.96 -23.21 5.79
C ASN A 337 -11.16 -22.99 7.30
N LEU A 338 -10.56 -21.93 7.83
CA LEU A 338 -10.57 -21.60 9.24
C LEU A 338 -10.75 -20.09 9.44
N ILE A 339 -11.70 -19.72 10.30
CA ILE A 339 -11.84 -18.36 10.82
C ILE A 339 -11.58 -18.43 12.32
N LYS A 340 -10.60 -17.66 12.79
CA LYS A 340 -10.24 -17.61 14.20
C LYS A 340 -9.99 -16.19 14.66
N HIS A 341 -10.54 -15.81 15.82
CA HIS A 341 -10.37 -14.48 16.41
C HIS A 341 -10.64 -13.35 15.40
N ALA A 342 -11.75 -13.42 14.68
CA ALA A 342 -12.17 -12.37 13.76
C ALA A 342 -13.26 -11.49 14.40
N ILE A 343 -13.38 -10.26 13.90
CA ILE A 343 -14.51 -9.37 14.14
C ILE A 343 -15.13 -9.08 12.77
N ILE A 344 -16.33 -9.60 12.53
CA ILE A 344 -17.05 -9.45 11.26
C ILE A 344 -18.24 -8.52 11.49
N GLU A 345 -18.16 -7.30 10.96
CA GLU A 345 -19.12 -6.23 11.21
C GLU A 345 -19.85 -5.77 9.94
N GLY A 346 -21.17 -5.60 10.02
CA GLY A 346 -21.97 -4.96 8.95
C GLY A 346 -22.08 -5.74 7.64
N ALA A 347 -21.77 -7.04 7.64
CA ALA A 347 -21.90 -7.87 6.45
C ALA A 347 -23.37 -8.20 6.18
N LYS A 348 -23.88 -7.81 5.01
CA LYS A 348 -25.28 -7.98 4.62
C LYS A 348 -25.55 -9.28 3.87
N GLY A 349 -24.57 -9.86 3.20
CA GLY A 349 -24.80 -11.06 2.39
C GLY A 349 -25.32 -10.77 0.99
N ASP A 350 -25.00 -9.59 0.45
CA ASP A 350 -25.30 -9.24 -0.94
C ASP A 350 -24.08 -9.58 -1.82
N ILE A 351 -24.10 -10.77 -2.42
CA ILE A 351 -22.99 -11.31 -3.20
C ILE A 351 -23.41 -11.42 -4.65
N ALA A 352 -22.72 -10.66 -5.52
CA ALA A 352 -23.09 -10.54 -6.93
C ALA A 352 -23.10 -11.89 -7.66
N VAL A 353 -22.12 -12.75 -7.37
CA VAL A 353 -22.07 -14.11 -7.90
C VAL A 353 -23.25 -14.92 -7.37
N GLY A 354 -24.07 -15.44 -8.28
CA GLY A 354 -25.25 -16.22 -7.93
C GLY A 354 -26.47 -15.38 -7.55
N ASN A 355 -26.42 -14.04 -7.68
CA ASN A 355 -27.48 -13.11 -7.28
C ASN A 355 -27.96 -13.35 -5.85
N ILE A 356 -27.00 -13.55 -4.94
CA ILE A 356 -27.26 -13.83 -3.54
C ILE A 356 -27.51 -12.51 -2.84
N THR A 357 -28.57 -12.45 -2.04
CA THR A 357 -28.95 -11.23 -1.32
C THR A 357 -29.32 -11.55 0.10
N ASN A 358 -28.95 -10.65 1.01
CA ASN A 358 -29.36 -10.67 2.40
C ASN A 358 -29.09 -12.01 3.10
N THR A 359 -27.91 -12.61 2.93
CA THR A 359 -27.54 -13.87 3.62
C THR A 359 -26.72 -13.66 4.88
N GLY A 360 -26.44 -12.41 5.27
CA GLY A 360 -25.61 -12.09 6.42
C GLY A 360 -24.12 -12.31 6.17
N ALA A 361 -23.36 -12.65 7.21
CA ALA A 361 -21.90 -12.60 7.15
C ALA A 361 -21.25 -13.70 6.33
N ILE A 362 -21.67 -14.95 6.49
CA ILE A 362 -21.05 -16.11 5.84
C ILE A 362 -22.10 -16.89 5.04
N TYR A 363 -21.91 -16.96 3.73
CA TYR A 363 -22.70 -17.78 2.83
C TYR A 363 -22.01 -19.11 2.57
N MET A 364 -22.68 -20.22 2.88
CA MET A 364 -22.18 -21.59 2.72
C MET A 364 -22.92 -22.32 1.60
N HIS A 365 -22.18 -22.75 0.58
CA HIS A 365 -22.71 -23.44 -0.61
C HIS A 365 -22.14 -24.84 -0.76
N ALA A 366 -22.99 -25.83 -1.03
CA ALA A 366 -22.57 -27.19 -1.39
C ALA A 366 -21.63 -27.86 -0.35
N ASP A 367 -22.03 -27.82 0.92
CA ASP A 367 -21.34 -28.48 2.05
C ASP A 367 -19.85 -28.11 2.18
N PRO A 368 -19.52 -26.82 2.36
CA PRO A 368 -18.14 -26.40 2.55
C PRO A 368 -17.59 -26.93 3.89
N LYS A 369 -16.30 -27.25 3.90
CA LYS A 369 -15.60 -27.56 5.15
C LYS A 369 -15.04 -26.27 5.73
N LEU A 370 -15.58 -25.86 6.88
CA LEU A 370 -15.31 -24.59 7.54
C LEU A 370 -15.36 -24.75 9.07
N THR A 371 -14.32 -24.29 9.74
CA THR A 371 -14.27 -24.15 11.20
C THR A 371 -14.25 -22.68 11.58
N ILE A 372 -15.06 -22.28 12.56
CA ILE A 372 -15.08 -20.93 13.12
C ILE A 372 -14.84 -21.01 14.64
N GLU A 373 -13.86 -20.26 15.13
CA GLU A 373 -13.47 -20.23 16.53
C GLU A 373 -13.30 -18.80 17.03
N ASP A 374 -13.72 -18.53 18.26
CA ASP A 374 -13.38 -17.32 19.01
C ASP A 374 -13.70 -16.00 18.27
N THR A 375 -14.79 -15.98 17.50
CA THR A 375 -15.11 -14.92 16.53
C THR A 375 -16.35 -14.12 16.97
N GLU A 376 -16.30 -12.80 16.78
CA GLU A 376 -17.42 -11.90 17.00
C GLU A 376 -18.11 -11.55 15.68
N PHE A 377 -19.44 -11.67 15.66
CA PHE A 377 -20.30 -11.14 14.61
C PHE A 377 -21.08 -9.94 15.15
N LYS A 378 -20.97 -8.80 14.46
CA LYS A 378 -21.44 -7.52 14.97
C LYS A 378 -22.29 -6.77 13.95
N ASN A 379 -23.40 -6.20 14.41
CA ASN A 379 -24.27 -5.30 13.62
C ASN A 379 -24.68 -5.90 12.27
N LEU A 380 -25.07 -7.18 12.26
CA LEU A 380 -25.47 -7.87 11.03
C LEU A 380 -26.97 -7.68 10.77
N PRO A 381 -27.38 -7.25 9.56
CA PRO A 381 -28.79 -7.15 9.19
C PRO A 381 -29.45 -8.52 8.99
N ASN A 382 -28.66 -9.60 8.90
CA ASN A 382 -29.15 -10.98 8.90
C ASN A 382 -28.26 -11.86 9.82
N CYS A 383 -28.12 -13.16 9.54
CA CYS A 383 -27.42 -14.11 10.40
C CYS A 383 -25.90 -14.11 10.27
N ALA A 384 -25.24 -14.73 11.24
CA ALA A 384 -23.79 -14.96 11.17
C ALA A 384 -23.42 -15.93 10.02
N TYR A 385 -24.20 -17.00 9.84
CA TYR A 385 -24.02 -17.92 8.73
C TYR A 385 -25.33 -18.40 8.12
N TYR A 386 -25.28 -18.61 6.81
CA TYR A 386 -26.39 -19.01 5.97
C TYR A 386 -26.01 -20.24 5.16
N ALA A 387 -26.67 -21.37 5.41
CA ALA A 387 -26.50 -22.58 4.61
C ALA A 387 -27.51 -22.65 3.47
N TYR A 388 -27.00 -22.69 2.24
CA TYR A 388 -27.80 -22.85 1.05
C TYR A 388 -28.21 -24.32 0.83
N THR A 389 -29.51 -24.58 0.74
CA THR A 389 -30.08 -25.93 0.50
C THR A 389 -30.71 -26.07 -0.89
N GLY A 390 -30.45 -25.10 -1.78
CA GLY A 390 -31.03 -25.12 -3.11
C GLY A 390 -32.53 -24.88 -3.11
N ALA A 391 -33.25 -25.69 -3.89
CA ALA A 391 -34.71 -25.69 -3.86
C ALA A 391 -35.29 -26.46 -2.66
N SER A 392 -34.45 -27.15 -1.88
CA SER A 392 -34.90 -27.98 -0.79
C SER A 392 -35.22 -27.16 0.44
N THR A 393 -36.32 -27.51 1.10
CA THR A 393 -36.66 -27.02 2.45
C THR A 393 -36.03 -27.90 3.55
N SER A 394 -35.33 -28.97 3.17
CA SER A 394 -34.61 -29.82 4.12
C SER A 394 -33.45 -29.05 4.75
N GLN A 395 -33.24 -29.23 6.04
CA GLN A 395 -32.08 -28.73 6.78
C GLN A 395 -31.15 -29.92 7.06
N PRO A 396 -30.33 -30.35 6.07
CA PRO A 396 -29.46 -31.51 6.25
C PRO A 396 -28.43 -31.23 7.34
N PRO A 397 -27.89 -32.28 7.99
CA PRO A 397 -26.71 -32.10 8.85
C PRO A 397 -25.56 -31.50 8.04
N MET A 398 -24.74 -30.65 8.67
CA MET A 398 -23.53 -30.08 8.09
C MET A 398 -22.31 -30.71 8.76
N PRO A 399 -21.91 -31.94 8.37
CA PRO A 399 -20.82 -32.65 9.03
C PRO A 399 -19.46 -31.97 8.86
N ASN A 400 -19.34 -31.06 7.89
CA ASN A 400 -18.12 -30.35 7.55
C ASN A 400 -18.04 -28.94 8.16
N PHE A 401 -19.06 -28.50 8.89
CA PHE A 401 -19.10 -27.20 9.54
C PHE A 401 -18.99 -27.31 11.07
N SER A 402 -18.18 -26.46 11.68
CA SER A 402 -18.14 -26.30 13.13
C SER A 402 -17.95 -24.83 13.52
N ALA A 403 -18.59 -24.44 14.62
CA ALA A 403 -18.53 -23.10 15.18
C ALA A 403 -18.46 -23.20 16.71
N THR A 404 -17.49 -22.53 17.33
CA THR A 404 -17.29 -22.56 18.78
C THR A 404 -16.86 -21.20 19.32
N ASN A 405 -17.26 -20.91 20.56
CA ASN A 405 -16.96 -19.65 21.27
C ASN A 405 -17.28 -18.39 20.45
N LEU A 406 -18.53 -18.28 19.98
CA LEU A 406 -18.99 -17.14 19.20
C LEU A 406 -19.61 -16.06 20.09
N THR A 407 -19.39 -14.80 19.69
CA THR A 407 -20.09 -13.64 20.27
C THR A 407 -20.98 -13.02 19.19
N LEU A 408 -22.27 -12.81 19.50
CA LEU A 408 -23.22 -12.16 18.61
C LEU A 408 -23.68 -10.84 19.22
N THR A 409 -23.34 -9.73 18.57
CA THR A 409 -23.71 -8.38 19.00
C THR A 409 -24.60 -7.75 17.93
N ASN A 410 -25.89 -7.51 18.21
CA ASN A 410 -26.85 -6.93 17.25
C ASN A 410 -26.94 -7.70 15.91
N VAL A 411 -27.14 -9.02 15.98
CA VAL A 411 -27.29 -9.90 14.80
C VAL A 411 -28.77 -10.22 14.60
N ALA A 412 -29.40 -9.63 13.59
CA ALA A 412 -30.86 -9.67 13.44
C ALA A 412 -31.41 -11.06 13.08
N GLY A 413 -30.68 -11.82 12.25
CA GLY A 413 -31.06 -13.18 11.85
C GLY A 413 -30.66 -14.26 12.86
N GLY A 414 -30.01 -13.88 13.97
CA GLY A 414 -29.42 -14.80 14.91
C GLY A 414 -28.19 -15.51 14.35
N GLU A 415 -27.82 -16.62 14.97
CA GLU A 415 -26.59 -17.34 14.64
C GLU A 415 -26.67 -17.98 13.24
N PHE A 416 -27.73 -18.74 12.96
CA PHE A 416 -27.81 -19.65 11.82
C PHE A 416 -29.09 -19.45 10.99
N CYS A 417 -28.96 -19.31 9.66
CA CYS A 417 -30.08 -19.35 8.71
C CYS A 417 -29.96 -20.50 7.70
N TRP A 418 -31.11 -20.90 7.15
CA TRP A 418 -31.24 -21.85 6.05
C TRP A 418 -31.87 -21.20 4.81
N GLY A 419 -31.35 -21.50 3.63
CA GLY A 419 -31.83 -20.94 2.38
C GLY A 419 -32.52 -21.92 1.44
N GLY A 420 -33.83 -21.74 1.21
CA GLY A 420 -34.59 -22.38 0.13
C GLY A 420 -34.90 -21.42 -1.03
N LYS A 421 -35.26 -21.95 -2.22
CA LYS A 421 -35.57 -21.16 -3.46
C LYS A 421 -36.63 -20.06 -3.33
N ASN A 422 -37.37 -19.99 -2.22
CA ASN A 422 -38.35 -18.94 -2.01
C ASN A 422 -37.89 -18.09 -0.83
N GLY A 423 -37.21 -16.98 -1.14
CA GLY A 423 -37.00 -15.88 -0.21
C GLY A 423 -38.32 -15.17 0.09
N GLN A 424 -39.19 -15.86 0.86
CA GLN A 424 -40.24 -15.28 1.69
C GLN A 424 -40.23 -15.94 3.05
#